data_AF-A0A8H9LCS1-F1
#
_entry.id   AF-A0A8H9LCS1-F1
#
_cell.length_a   1.000
_cell.length_b   1.000
_cell.length_c   1.000
_cell.angle_alpha   90.00
_cell.angle_beta   90.00
_cell.angle_gamma   90.00
#
_symmetry.space_group_name_H-M   'P 1'
#
loop_
_entity.id
_entity.type
_entity.pdbx_description
1 polymer ?
#
loop_
_entity_poly.entity_id
_entity_poly.type
_entity_poly.pdbx_seq_one_letter_code
_entity_poly.pdbx_strand_id
1 'polypeptide(L)'
;MQRQYVDYYVARLWEDINEMTPTVLQPVPTDLLDFVASDPDSWRPMDSDAAMIAAEWHAEHALDLGYIRQPPRVRAWRTVGDDFDMVTVTWRHDDDGDIRFTADPAGQVEIPTESFLAAVQQLDLELMTAMKRRIRALERTGPPSGVRLDLDALRAEHVNRATWLAQRLQREPATDWAAVGAGAEELLPR
;
A
#
# COMPACT_ATOMS: atom_id res chain seq x y z
N MET A 1 14.95 -21.50 -14.46
CA MET A 1 13.52 -21.50 -14.12
C MET A 1 13.01 -20.10 -14.41
N GLN A 2 12.21 -19.93 -15.46
CA GLN A 2 11.70 -18.61 -15.88
C GLN A 2 10.65 -18.19 -14.85
N ARG A 3 10.95 -17.21 -13.99
CA ARG A 3 9.92 -16.63 -13.10
C ARG A 3 8.87 -16.00 -14.03
N GLN A 4 7.61 -16.41 -13.92
CA GLN A 4 6.53 -15.67 -14.57
C GLN A 4 6.56 -14.24 -14.04
N TYR A 5 6.37 -13.26 -14.93
CA TYR A 5 6.49 -11.83 -14.63
C TYR A 5 5.59 -11.38 -13.47
N VAL A 6 4.52 -12.13 -13.18
CA VAL A 6 3.66 -12.00 -12.01
C VAL A 6 3.18 -13.40 -11.62
N ASP A 7 3.77 -14.03 -10.59
CA ASP A 7 3.02 -15.05 -9.86
C ASP A 7 1.83 -14.31 -9.20
N TYR A 8 0.62 -14.86 -9.26
CA TYR A 8 -0.62 -14.13 -9.01
C TYR A 8 -0.76 -13.64 -7.55
N TYR A 9 -0.14 -12.50 -7.23
CA TYR A 9 -0.01 -11.93 -5.89
C TYR A 9 -1.13 -10.94 -5.53
N VAL A 10 -2.33 -11.09 -6.09
CA VAL A 10 -3.48 -10.22 -5.77
C VAL A 10 -3.75 -10.17 -4.25
N ALA A 11 -3.57 -11.30 -3.56
CA ALA A 11 -3.66 -11.34 -2.11
C ALA A 11 -2.59 -10.48 -1.44
N ARG A 12 -1.33 -10.50 -1.92
CA ARG A 12 -0.27 -9.66 -1.36
C ARG A 12 -0.55 -8.17 -1.58
N LEU A 13 -0.95 -7.78 -2.80
CA LEU A 13 -1.37 -6.40 -3.08
C LEU A 13 -2.51 -5.94 -2.16
N TRP A 14 -3.50 -6.80 -1.91
CA TRP A 14 -4.57 -6.52 -0.94
C TRP A 14 -4.04 -6.37 0.50
N GLU A 15 -3.07 -7.18 0.92
CA GLU A 15 -2.43 -7.04 2.24
C GLU A 15 -1.72 -5.69 2.36
N ASP A 16 -0.96 -5.30 1.34
CA ASP A 16 -0.20 -4.04 1.34
C ASP A 16 -1.13 -2.82 1.32
N ILE A 17 -2.20 -2.86 0.53
CA ILE A 17 -3.24 -1.82 0.53
C ILE A 17 -3.88 -1.71 1.93
N ASN A 18 -4.24 -2.83 2.54
CA ASN A 18 -4.84 -2.85 3.88
C ASN A 18 -3.87 -2.35 4.97
N GLU A 19 -2.58 -2.66 4.86
CA GLU A 19 -1.55 -2.19 5.78
C GLU A 19 -1.35 -0.68 5.66
N MET A 20 -1.28 -0.16 4.44
CA MET A 20 -1.02 1.25 4.13
C MET A 20 -2.24 2.15 4.41
N THR A 21 -3.46 1.63 4.30
CA THR A 21 -4.71 2.42 4.37
C THR A 21 -4.84 3.29 5.62
N PRO A 22 -4.62 2.82 6.86
CA PRO A 22 -4.75 3.67 8.06
C PRO A 22 -3.82 4.88 8.03
N THR A 23 -2.58 4.68 7.56
CA THR A 23 -1.59 5.74 7.40
C THR A 23 -2.04 6.75 6.35
N VAL A 24 -2.51 6.29 5.18
CA VAL A 24 -3.04 7.17 4.12
C VAL A 24 -4.23 8.00 4.60
N LEU A 25 -5.10 7.44 5.45
CA LEU A 25 -6.29 8.14 5.95
C LEU A 25 -5.98 9.20 7.01
N GLN A 26 -4.78 9.19 7.59
CA GLN A 26 -4.35 10.26 8.49
C GLN A 26 -4.04 11.52 7.67
N PRO A 27 -4.70 12.66 7.94
CA PRO A 27 -4.42 13.90 7.21
C PRO A 27 -2.99 14.35 7.41
N VAL A 28 -2.29 14.64 6.31
CA VAL A 28 -0.92 15.18 6.34
C VAL A 28 -0.96 16.70 6.57
N PRO A 29 -0.20 17.24 7.54
CA PRO A 29 -0.04 18.67 7.73
C PRO A 29 0.44 19.39 6.46
N THR A 30 -0.07 20.61 6.23
CA THR A 30 0.20 21.38 5.00
C THR A 30 1.69 21.66 4.78
N ASP A 31 2.44 21.87 5.85
CA ASP A 31 3.89 22.09 5.85
C ASP A 31 4.72 20.84 5.49
N LEU A 32 4.09 19.66 5.45
CA LEU A 32 4.74 18.39 5.08
C LEU A 32 4.35 17.88 3.69
N LEU A 33 3.53 18.63 2.94
CA LEU A 33 3.08 18.20 1.62
C LEU A 33 4.22 18.04 0.62
N ASP A 34 5.19 18.97 0.64
CA ASP A 34 6.38 18.87 -0.20
C ASP A 34 7.24 17.65 0.18
N PHE A 35 7.30 17.33 1.47
CA PHE A 35 8.04 16.17 1.96
C PHE A 35 7.41 14.85 1.53
N VAL A 36 6.10 14.64 1.76
CA VAL A 36 5.42 13.40 1.37
C VAL A 36 5.42 13.20 -0.15
N ALA A 37 5.33 14.29 -0.93
CA ALA A 37 5.40 14.23 -2.38
C ALA A 37 6.82 13.99 -2.92
N SER A 38 7.86 14.21 -2.11
CA SER A 38 9.25 14.15 -2.56
C SER A 38 9.73 12.74 -2.95
N ASP A 39 10.78 12.70 -3.77
CA ASP A 39 11.50 11.47 -4.10
C ASP A 39 12.61 11.22 -3.05
N PRO A 40 12.65 10.06 -2.37
CA PRO A 40 13.74 9.73 -1.46
C PRO A 40 15.12 9.79 -2.10
N ASP A 41 15.21 9.55 -3.42
CA ASP A 41 16.47 9.60 -4.16
C ASP A 41 17.02 11.04 -4.28
N SER A 42 16.19 12.06 -3.97
CA SER A 42 16.57 13.47 -3.94
C SER A 42 16.98 13.99 -2.56
N TRP A 43 16.83 13.17 -1.51
CA TRP A 43 17.11 13.59 -0.15
C TRP A 43 18.61 13.71 0.12
N ARG A 44 18.93 14.55 1.11
CA ARG A 44 20.28 14.63 1.67
C ARG A 44 20.60 13.34 2.44
N PRO A 45 21.84 12.83 2.34
CA PRO A 45 22.27 11.67 3.11
C PRO A 45 22.51 12.07 4.57
N MET A 46 21.45 12.14 5.35
CA MET A 46 21.46 12.48 6.78
C MET A 46 21.38 11.20 7.61
N ASP A 47 22.23 11.08 8.62
CA ASP A 47 22.26 9.96 9.58
C ASP A 47 21.93 10.51 10.98
N SER A 48 20.66 10.88 11.17
CA SER A 48 20.12 11.40 12.42
C SER A 48 18.82 10.69 12.78
N ASP A 49 18.49 10.63 14.07
CA ASP A 49 17.24 10.03 14.53
C ASP A 49 16.02 10.72 13.90
N ALA A 50 16.07 12.05 13.74
CA ALA A 50 14.99 12.82 13.12
C ALA A 50 14.82 12.45 11.63
N ALA A 51 15.92 12.38 10.87
CA ALA A 51 15.90 11.97 9.47
C ALA A 51 15.37 10.53 9.31
N MET A 52 15.75 9.62 10.20
CA MET A 52 15.25 8.24 10.19
C MET A 52 13.73 8.18 10.46
N ILE A 53 13.23 8.92 11.46
CA ILE A 53 11.79 9.01 11.76
C ILE A 53 11.00 9.51 10.53
N ALA A 54 11.47 10.56 9.87
CA ALA A 54 10.80 11.11 8.70
C ALA A 54 10.86 10.15 7.50
N ALA A 55 12.00 9.47 7.29
CA ALA A 55 12.16 8.48 6.23
C ALA A 55 11.26 7.24 6.43
N GLU A 56 11.14 6.75 7.67
CA GLU A 56 10.24 5.65 8.03
C GLU A 56 8.79 6.04 7.78
N TRP A 57 8.35 7.19 8.30
CA TRP A 57 6.99 7.71 8.08
C TRP A 57 6.68 7.86 6.57
N HIS A 58 7.63 8.34 5.79
CA HIS A 58 7.47 8.48 4.34
C HIS A 58 7.35 7.14 3.61
N ALA A 59 8.11 6.13 4.06
CA ALA A 59 8.04 4.78 3.52
C ALA A 59 6.69 4.10 3.83
N GLU A 60 6.07 4.39 4.99
CA GLU A 60 4.74 3.87 5.34
C GLU A 60 3.61 4.39 4.43
N HIS A 61 3.84 5.47 3.68
CA HIS A 61 2.90 5.98 2.68
C HIS A 61 3.07 5.32 1.31
N ALA A 62 4.06 4.44 1.13
CA ALA A 62 4.35 3.76 -0.12
C ALA A 62 3.84 2.31 -0.11
N LEU A 63 3.32 1.85 -1.25
CA LEU A 63 2.99 0.43 -1.44
C LEU A 63 4.27 -0.40 -1.52
N ASP A 64 4.39 -1.42 -0.67
CA ASP A 64 5.45 -2.43 -0.79
C ASP A 64 5.16 -3.31 -2.01
N LEU A 65 5.92 -3.09 -3.08
CA LEU A 65 5.83 -3.86 -4.31
C LEU A 65 7.11 -4.68 -4.55
N GLY A 66 7.90 -4.97 -3.51
CA GLY A 66 9.20 -5.67 -3.61
C GLY A 66 9.13 -7.10 -4.18
N TYR A 67 7.92 -7.67 -4.29
CA TYR A 67 7.66 -8.96 -4.94
C TYR A 67 7.49 -8.87 -6.46
N ILE A 68 7.41 -7.66 -7.02
CA ILE A 68 7.40 -7.40 -8.47
C ILE A 68 8.82 -7.04 -8.90
N ARG A 69 9.29 -7.58 -10.04
CA ARG A 69 10.57 -7.18 -10.62
C ARG A 69 10.45 -5.75 -11.16
N GLN A 70 11.37 -4.86 -10.80
CA GLN A 70 11.31 -3.43 -11.18
C GLN A 70 9.94 -2.78 -10.87
N PRO A 71 9.50 -2.76 -9.60
CA PRO A 71 8.18 -2.27 -9.26
C PRO A 71 8.08 -0.75 -9.47
N PRO A 72 6.87 -0.24 -9.77
CA PRO A 72 6.63 1.18 -9.66
C PRO A 72 6.73 1.58 -8.18
N ARG A 73 7.19 2.80 -7.91
CA ARG A 73 7.02 3.44 -6.60
C ARG A 73 5.65 4.09 -6.59
N VAL A 74 4.72 3.57 -5.80
CA VAL A 74 3.38 4.13 -5.63
C VAL A 74 3.25 4.67 -4.21
N ARG A 75 2.81 5.91 -4.06
CA ARG A 75 2.59 6.55 -2.76
C ARG A 75 1.19 7.15 -2.70
N ALA A 76 0.60 7.17 -1.51
CA ALA A 76 -0.66 7.86 -1.30
C ALA A 76 -0.65 8.66 0.02
N TRP A 77 -1.37 9.76 0.08
CA TRP A 77 -1.57 10.55 1.30
C TRP A 77 -2.87 11.35 1.24
N ARG A 78 -3.47 11.65 2.40
CA ARG A 78 -4.68 12.47 2.51
C ARG A 78 -4.36 13.92 2.82
N THR A 79 -5.09 14.81 2.17
CA THR A 79 -5.12 16.25 2.45
C THR A 79 -6.55 16.67 2.78
N VAL A 80 -6.70 17.53 3.79
CA VAL A 80 -7.99 18.06 4.23
C VAL A 80 -7.89 19.58 4.29
N GLY A 81 -8.87 20.25 3.71
CA GLY A 81 -9.10 21.68 3.85
C GLY A 81 -10.57 21.95 4.19
N ASP A 82 -10.97 23.22 4.21
CA ASP A 82 -12.31 23.62 4.61
C ASP A 82 -13.41 23.01 3.72
N ASP A 83 -13.15 22.90 2.42
CA ASP A 83 -14.11 22.43 1.40
C ASP A 83 -13.65 21.16 0.64
N PHE A 84 -12.55 20.53 1.05
CA PHE A 84 -12.03 19.35 0.36
C PHE A 84 -11.41 18.31 1.30
N ASP A 85 -11.52 17.05 0.90
CA ASP A 85 -10.96 15.90 1.59
C ASP A 85 -10.55 14.86 0.53
N MET A 86 -9.26 14.87 0.19
CA MET A 86 -8.73 14.18 -0.98
C MET A 86 -7.53 13.32 -0.62
N VAL A 87 -7.49 12.11 -1.18
CA VAL A 87 -6.30 11.27 -1.24
C VAL A 87 -5.59 11.52 -2.56
N THR A 88 -4.34 11.96 -2.48
CA THR A 88 -3.44 12.03 -3.63
C THR A 88 -2.72 10.70 -3.76
N VAL A 89 -2.72 10.11 -4.95
CA VAL A 89 -1.94 8.92 -5.29
C VAL A 89 -0.95 9.28 -6.39
N THR A 90 0.33 9.01 -6.16
CA THR A 90 1.40 9.22 -7.15
C THR A 90 2.04 7.90 -7.53
N TRP A 91 2.59 7.85 -8.74
CA TRP A 91 3.44 6.75 -9.18
C TRP A 91 4.66 7.25 -9.94
N ARG A 92 5.72 6.44 -9.87
CA ARG A 92 6.90 6.54 -10.75
C ARG A 92 7.38 5.14 -11.10
N HIS A 93 7.80 4.92 -12.34
CA HIS A 93 8.47 3.70 -12.78
C HIS A 93 9.55 4.01 -13.80
N ASP A 94 10.55 3.14 -13.86
CA ASP A 94 11.63 3.20 -14.84
C ASP A 94 11.37 2.19 -15.96
N ASP A 95 11.76 2.53 -17.19
CA ASP A 95 11.78 1.59 -18.31
C ASP A 95 13.13 0.86 -18.35
N ASP A 96 13.16 -0.38 -17.85
CA ASP A 96 14.33 -1.25 -17.92
C ASP A 96 14.44 -2.02 -19.25
N GLY A 97 13.47 -1.82 -20.17
CA GLY A 97 13.37 -2.50 -21.46
C GLY A 97 12.77 -3.92 -21.40
N ASP A 98 12.48 -4.46 -20.22
CA ASP A 98 12.00 -5.84 -20.01
C ASP A 98 10.58 -5.87 -19.40
N ILE A 99 10.25 -5.01 -18.43
CA ILE A 99 8.86 -4.80 -17.97
C ILE A 99 8.32 -3.47 -18.48
N ARG A 100 7.18 -3.53 -19.19
CA ARG A 100 6.48 -2.34 -19.71
C ARG A 100 5.22 -2.06 -18.91
N PHE A 101 5.22 -0.96 -18.18
CA PHE A 101 4.01 -0.38 -17.63
C PHE A 101 3.25 0.38 -18.72
N THR A 102 1.91 0.32 -18.68
CA THR A 102 1.04 1.03 -19.64
C THR A 102 0.73 2.46 -19.22
N ALA A 103 0.98 2.81 -17.96
CA ALA A 103 0.85 4.17 -17.44
C ALA A 103 2.09 5.01 -17.79
N ASP A 104 1.93 6.33 -17.80
CA ASP A 104 3.06 7.26 -17.95
C ASP A 104 4.14 7.01 -16.88
N PRO A 105 5.44 7.24 -17.19
CA PRO A 105 6.57 6.99 -16.27
C PRO A 105 6.43 7.64 -14.90
N ALA A 106 5.73 8.76 -14.82
CA ALA A 106 5.32 9.35 -13.56
C ALA A 106 3.94 9.98 -13.73
N GLY A 107 3.15 9.99 -12.66
CA GLY A 107 1.86 10.65 -12.67
C GLY A 107 1.24 10.75 -11.29
N GLN A 108 0.10 11.41 -11.24
CA GLN A 108 -0.68 11.60 -10.03
C GLN A 108 -2.18 11.63 -10.34
N VAL A 109 -2.97 11.27 -9.33
CA VAL A 109 -4.43 11.42 -9.32
C VAL A 109 -4.87 11.86 -7.93
N GLU A 110 -5.92 12.68 -7.88
CA GLU A 110 -6.60 13.06 -6.65
C GLU A 110 -7.98 12.39 -6.62
N ILE A 111 -8.31 11.77 -5.49
CA ILE A 111 -9.53 10.98 -5.31
C ILE A 111 -10.19 11.44 -4.01
N PRO A 112 -11.52 11.68 -3.97
CA PRO A 112 -12.19 11.95 -2.70
C PRO A 112 -11.90 10.84 -1.69
N THR A 113 -11.60 11.20 -0.43
CA THR A 113 -11.23 10.21 0.60
C THR A 113 -12.30 9.14 0.79
N GLU A 114 -13.58 9.52 0.71
CA GLU A 114 -14.69 8.57 0.74
C GLU A 114 -14.65 7.55 -0.40
N SER A 115 -14.26 7.98 -1.60
CA SER A 115 -14.17 7.14 -2.79
C SER A 115 -12.97 6.21 -2.71
N PHE A 116 -11.83 6.69 -2.19
CA PHE A 116 -10.67 5.85 -1.89
C PHE A 116 -11.04 4.74 -0.90
N LEU A 117 -11.64 5.10 0.24
CA LEU A 117 -12.04 4.12 1.26
C LEU A 117 -13.06 3.12 0.73
N ALA A 118 -14.05 3.59 -0.05
CA ALA A 118 -15.03 2.72 -0.69
C ALA A 118 -14.36 1.72 -1.66
N ALA A 119 -13.37 2.15 -2.43
CA ALA A 119 -12.62 1.27 -3.33
C ALA A 119 -11.81 0.20 -2.58
N VAL A 120 -11.17 0.56 -1.46
CA VAL A 120 -10.46 -0.40 -0.58
C VAL A 120 -11.44 -1.43 -0.01
N GLN A 121 -12.58 -0.98 0.51
CA GLN A 121 -13.62 -1.87 1.03
C GLN A 121 -14.21 -2.79 -0.03
N GLN A 122 -14.41 -2.27 -1.25
CA GLN A 122 -14.90 -3.07 -2.37
C GLN A 122 -13.88 -4.14 -2.76
N LEU A 123 -12.59 -3.80 -2.87
CA LEU A 123 -11.52 -4.75 -3.16
C LEU A 123 -11.49 -5.88 -2.13
N ASP A 124 -11.54 -5.55 -0.83
CA ASP A 124 -11.57 -6.53 0.26
C ASP A 124 -12.77 -7.48 0.14
N LEU A 125 -13.97 -6.93 -0.02
CA LEU A 125 -15.20 -7.71 -0.14
C LEU A 125 -15.17 -8.66 -1.33
N GLU A 126 -14.76 -8.16 -2.50
CA GLU A 126 -14.71 -8.95 -3.73
C GLU A 126 -13.66 -10.06 -3.65
N LEU A 127 -12.46 -9.74 -3.14
CA LEU A 127 -11.39 -10.72 -2.97
C LEU A 127 -11.79 -11.81 -1.97
N MET A 128 -12.30 -11.44 -0.80
CA MET A 128 -12.73 -12.40 0.22
C MET A 128 -13.87 -13.27 -0.30
N THR A 129 -14.82 -12.70 -1.05
CA THR A 129 -15.90 -13.46 -1.69
C THR A 129 -15.37 -14.45 -2.72
N ALA A 130 -14.44 -14.02 -3.58
CA ALA A 130 -13.82 -14.88 -4.59
C ALA A 130 -13.01 -16.02 -3.95
N MET A 131 -12.23 -15.72 -2.91
CA MET A 131 -11.46 -16.72 -2.16
C MET A 131 -12.38 -17.73 -1.48
N LYS A 132 -13.47 -17.29 -0.83
CA LYS A 132 -14.46 -18.17 -0.22
C LYS A 132 -15.07 -19.16 -1.22
N ARG A 133 -15.37 -18.68 -2.42
CA ARG A 133 -15.88 -19.53 -3.51
C ARG A 133 -14.87 -20.58 -3.95
N ARG A 134 -13.59 -20.22 -4.06
CA ARG A 134 -12.51 -21.15 -4.42
C ARG A 134 -12.29 -22.21 -3.34
N ILE A 135 -12.30 -21.83 -2.06
CA ILE A 135 -12.19 -22.76 -0.93
C ILE A 135 -13.35 -23.76 -0.96
N ARG A 136 -14.59 -23.29 -1.12
CA ARG A 136 -15.78 -24.16 -1.26
C ARG A 136 -15.70 -25.12 -2.45
N ALA A 137 -15.04 -24.72 -3.54
CA ALA A 137 -14.82 -25.63 -4.66
C ALA A 137 -13.84 -26.74 -4.27
N LEU A 138 -12.72 -26.40 -3.66
CA LEU A 138 -11.71 -27.34 -3.17
C LEU A 138 -12.26 -28.31 -2.13
N GLU A 139 -13.12 -27.84 -1.22
CA GLU A 139 -13.81 -28.69 -0.24
C GLU A 139 -14.67 -29.78 -0.90
N ARG A 140 -15.26 -29.50 -2.07
CA ARG A 140 -16.10 -30.47 -2.79
C ARG A 140 -15.30 -31.41 -3.69
N THR A 141 -14.26 -30.89 -4.34
CA THR A 141 -13.50 -31.65 -5.35
C THR A 141 -12.25 -32.31 -4.80
N GLY A 142 -11.82 -31.93 -3.59
CA GLY A 142 -10.48 -32.18 -3.10
C GLY A 142 -9.44 -31.26 -3.75
N PRO A 143 -8.22 -31.22 -3.19
CA PRO A 143 -7.09 -30.53 -3.80
C PRO A 143 -6.66 -31.21 -5.11
N PRO A 144 -5.90 -30.52 -5.98
CA PRO A 144 -5.32 -31.11 -7.17
C PRO A 144 -4.50 -32.38 -6.85
N SER A 145 -4.46 -33.33 -7.80
CA SER A 145 -3.71 -34.57 -7.62
C SER A 145 -2.25 -34.30 -7.28
N GLY A 146 -1.74 -34.98 -6.25
CA GLY A 146 -0.36 -34.80 -5.76
C GLY A 146 -0.17 -33.58 -4.85
N VAL A 147 -1.20 -32.75 -4.63
CA VAL A 147 -1.17 -31.63 -3.68
C VAL A 147 -1.79 -32.06 -2.37
N ARG A 148 -1.01 -31.99 -1.29
CA ARG A 148 -1.53 -32.10 0.08
C ARG A 148 -1.90 -30.70 0.57
N LEU A 149 -3.18 -30.51 0.88
CA LEU A 149 -3.72 -29.24 1.37
C LEU A 149 -4.55 -29.51 2.63
N ASP A 150 -4.24 -28.77 3.69
CA ASP A 150 -5.07 -28.75 4.90
C ASP A 150 -6.25 -27.79 4.68
N LEU A 151 -7.42 -28.34 4.38
CA LEU A 151 -8.62 -27.56 4.09
C LEU A 151 -9.19 -26.85 5.33
N ASP A 152 -8.98 -27.42 6.52
CA ASP A 152 -9.48 -26.82 7.76
C ASP A 152 -8.61 -25.62 8.15
N ALA A 153 -7.28 -25.76 8.04
CA ALA A 153 -6.36 -24.63 8.22
C ALA A 153 -6.63 -23.53 7.17
N LEU A 154 -6.82 -23.88 5.90
CA LEU A 154 -7.14 -22.92 4.85
C LEU A 154 -8.44 -22.15 5.12
N ARG A 155 -9.48 -22.84 5.61
CA ARG A 155 -10.74 -22.21 5.99
C ARG A 155 -10.55 -21.25 7.16
N ALA A 156 -9.82 -21.68 8.19
CA ALA A 156 -9.54 -20.85 9.37
C ALA A 156 -8.76 -19.59 9.00
N GLU A 157 -7.73 -19.73 8.15
CA GLU A 157 -6.94 -18.60 7.64
C GLU A 157 -7.81 -17.60 6.86
N HIS A 158 -8.69 -18.09 5.98
CA HIS A 158 -9.59 -17.23 5.23
C HIS A 158 -10.57 -16.45 6.14
N VAL A 159 -11.13 -17.10 7.15
CA VAL A 159 -11.99 -16.43 8.14
C VAL A 159 -11.22 -15.36 8.89
N ASN A 160 -9.96 -15.63 9.28
CA ASN A 160 -9.11 -14.64 9.92
C ASN A 160 -8.82 -13.45 8.99
N ARG A 161 -8.37 -13.72 7.76
CA ARG A 161 -8.05 -12.68 6.77
C ARG A 161 -9.24 -11.77 6.44
N ALA A 162 -10.46 -12.31 6.41
CA ALA A 162 -11.68 -11.53 6.20
C ALA A 162 -11.98 -10.50 7.31
N THR A 163 -11.22 -10.52 8.42
CA THR A 163 -11.34 -9.52 9.49
C THR A 163 -10.25 -8.44 9.43
N TRP A 164 -9.23 -8.60 8.57
CA TRP A 164 -8.04 -7.77 8.60
C TRP A 164 -8.33 -6.31 8.29
N LEU A 165 -9.07 -5.99 7.21
CA LEU A 165 -9.37 -4.60 6.88
C LEU A 165 -10.08 -3.90 8.05
N ALA A 166 -11.10 -4.53 8.63
CA ALA A 166 -11.80 -3.97 9.79
C ALA A 166 -10.88 -3.74 11.00
N GLN A 167 -9.94 -4.65 11.27
CA GLN A 167 -8.95 -4.48 12.33
C GLN A 167 -7.95 -3.36 12.02
N ARG A 168 -7.53 -3.19 10.76
CA ARG A 168 -6.62 -2.12 10.34
C ARG A 168 -7.28 -0.75 10.44
N LEU A 169 -8.53 -0.63 9.99
CA LEU A 169 -9.29 0.61 10.06
C LEU A 169 -9.63 1.07 11.49
N GLN A 170 -9.52 0.19 12.49
CA GLN A 170 -9.63 0.55 13.90
C GLN A 170 -8.34 1.15 14.47
N ARG A 171 -7.23 1.12 13.73
CA ARG A 171 -5.97 1.70 14.16
C ARG A 171 -5.96 3.18 13.85
N GLU A 172 -5.60 3.97 14.84
CA GLU A 172 -5.30 5.38 14.69
C GLU A 172 -3.78 5.54 14.70
N PRO A 173 -3.15 5.97 13.58
CA PRO A 173 -1.73 6.26 13.58
C PRO A 173 -1.38 7.34 14.61
N ALA A 174 -0.44 7.05 15.50
CA ALA A 174 0.03 7.96 16.54
C ALA A 174 1.27 8.74 16.07
N THR A 175 1.15 9.43 14.95
CA THR A 175 2.25 10.14 14.30
C THR A 175 2.71 11.34 15.11
N ASP A 176 4.00 11.39 15.42
CA ASP A 176 4.65 12.58 15.98
C ASP A 176 5.01 13.54 14.84
N TRP A 177 4.08 14.44 14.50
CA TRP A 177 4.26 15.41 13.41
C TRP A 177 5.45 16.35 13.62
N ALA A 178 5.80 16.67 14.87
CA ALA A 178 6.93 17.54 15.15
C ALA A 178 8.26 16.81 14.82
N ALA A 179 8.36 15.53 15.18
CA ALA A 179 9.52 14.72 14.84
C ALA A 179 9.64 14.49 13.32
N VAL A 180 8.53 14.19 12.64
CA VAL A 180 8.49 14.05 11.17
C VAL A 180 8.91 15.36 10.51
N GLY A 181 8.41 16.51 10.97
CA GLY A 181 8.79 17.81 10.43
C GLY A 181 10.26 18.16 10.60
N ALA A 182 10.82 17.91 11.79
CA ALA A 182 12.25 18.11 12.02
C ALA A 182 13.12 17.26 11.08
N GLY A 183 12.76 15.99 10.87
CA GLY A 183 13.46 15.12 9.93
C GLY A 183 13.27 15.54 8.47
N ALA A 184 12.07 15.99 8.09
CA ALA A 184 11.79 16.48 6.75
C ALA A 184 12.66 17.69 6.38
N GLU A 185 12.85 18.64 7.30
CA GLU A 185 13.73 19.79 7.11
C GLU A 185 15.21 19.40 6.90
N GLU A 186 15.66 18.31 7.54
CA GLU A 186 17.01 17.78 7.37
C GLU A 186 17.19 17.09 6.01
N LEU A 187 16.20 16.29 5.60
CA LEU A 187 16.24 15.48 4.39
C LEU A 187 16.05 16.32 3.11
N LEU A 188 15.16 17.31 3.13
CA LEU A 188 14.84 18.07 1.94
C LEU A 188 16.01 18.97 1.48
N PRO A 189 16.25 19.06 0.15
CA PRO A 189 17.17 20.05 -0.38
C PRO A 189 16.57 21.46 -0.18
N ARG A 190 17.38 22.37 0.37
CA ARG A 190 17.08 23.81 0.44
C ARG A 190 17.07 24.48 -0.93
#